data_AF-A0A3C1IJA7-F1
#
_entry.id   AF-A0A3C1IJA7-F1
#
_cell.length_a   1.000
_cell.length_b   1.000
_cell.length_c   1.000
_cell.angle_alpha   90.00
_cell.angle_beta   90.00
_cell.angle_gamma   90.00
#
_symmetry.space_group_name_H-M   'P 1'
#
loop_
_entity.id
_entity.type
_entity.pdbx_description
1 polymer ?
#
loop_
_entity_poly.entity_id
_entity_poly.type
_entity_poly.pdbx_seq_one_letter_code
_entity_poly.pdbx_strand_id
1 'polypeptide(L)'
;MSDAVSALGGVEYDGVVSVSENALQGMITLRCDLTAPILKETLRATLGLDVPGMRAVLAKDNYAVAWMSPDELFLFVPYESA
;
A
#
# COMPACT_ATOMS: atom_id res chain seq x y z
N MET A 1 21.63 -3.75 14.52
CA MET A 1 20.35 -3.92 13.81
C MET A 1 20.61 -4.86 12.65
N SER A 2 19.69 -5.77 12.35
CA SER A 2 19.75 -6.60 11.15
C SER A 2 19.47 -5.75 9.92
N ASP A 3 20.16 -6.03 8.81
CA ASP A 3 19.89 -5.39 7.53
C ASP A 3 18.49 -5.77 7.04
N ALA A 4 17.80 -4.81 6.42
CA ALA A 4 16.51 -5.07 5.80
C ALA A 4 16.74 -5.83 4.49
N VAL A 5 16.37 -7.12 4.47
CA VAL A 5 16.58 -8.01 3.33
C VAL A 5 15.22 -8.48 2.78
N SER A 6 15.11 -8.54 1.46
CA SER A 6 13.94 -9.16 0.82
C SER A 6 13.95 -10.67 1.02
N ALA A 7 12.80 -11.33 0.86
CA ALA A 7 12.65 -12.74 1.18
C ALA A 7 13.41 -13.65 0.20
N LEU A 8 13.49 -13.25 -1.08
CA LEU A 8 14.14 -14.01 -2.14
C LEU A 8 15.45 -13.38 -2.61
N GLY A 9 15.88 -12.27 -2.02
CA GLY A 9 17.12 -11.59 -2.40
C GLY A 9 17.10 -10.98 -3.81
N GLY A 10 15.93 -10.59 -4.31
CA GLY A 10 15.77 -9.94 -5.62
C GLY A 10 15.84 -10.91 -6.80
N VAL A 11 15.41 -12.16 -6.62
CA VAL A 11 15.34 -13.14 -7.73
C VAL A 11 14.35 -12.65 -8.80
N GLU A 12 14.77 -12.80 -10.06
CA GLU A 12 13.97 -12.47 -11.23
C GLU A 12 14.02 -13.61 -12.25
N TYR A 13 12.96 -13.72 -13.04
CA TYR A 13 12.83 -14.64 -14.17
C TYR A 13 12.23 -13.89 -15.35
N ASP A 14 12.89 -13.96 -16.50
CA ASP A 14 12.43 -13.34 -17.75
C ASP A 14 12.18 -14.42 -18.81
N GLY A 15 10.95 -14.49 -19.30
CA GLY A 15 10.47 -15.52 -20.21
C GLY A 15 9.29 -15.03 -21.05
N VAL A 16 8.19 -15.79 -21.11
CA VAL A 16 6.95 -15.31 -21.75
C VAL A 16 6.37 -14.10 -20.98
N VAL A 17 6.62 -14.06 -19.68
CA VAL A 17 6.34 -12.93 -18.79
C VAL A 17 7.54 -12.72 -17.87
N SER A 18 7.78 -11.47 -17.49
CA SER A 18 8.75 -11.11 -16.46
C SER A 18 8.13 -11.29 -15.09
N VAL A 19 8.83 -12.01 -14.21
CA VAL A 19 8.46 -12.18 -12.81
C VAL A 19 9.65 -11.78 -11.96
N SER A 20 9.46 -10.82 -11.06
CA SER A 20 10.48 -10.37 -10.12
C SER A 20 9.90 -10.33 -8.71
N GLU A 21 10.77 -10.50 -7.70
CA GLU A 21 10.40 -10.16 -6.33
C GLU A 21 10.12 -8.65 -6.24
N ASN A 22 9.03 -8.27 -5.57
CA ASN A 22 8.81 -6.85 -5.29
C ASN A 22 9.81 -6.39 -4.21
N ALA A 23 10.26 -5.15 -4.30
CA ALA A 23 11.07 -4.54 -3.25
C ALA A 23 10.32 -4.54 -1.91
N LEU A 24 11.06 -4.31 -0.82
CA LEU A 24 10.46 -4.17 0.51
C LEU A 24 9.35 -3.11 0.48
N GLN A 25 8.20 -3.48 1.02
CA GLN A 25 6.97 -2.70 0.91
C GLN A 25 6.33 -2.59 2.28
N GLY A 26 6.11 -1.35 2.72
CA GLY A 26 5.32 -1.05 3.91
C GLY A 26 3.85 -1.36 3.65
N MET A 27 3.23 -2.06 4.59
CA MET A 27 1.83 -2.48 4.50
C MET A 27 1.13 -2.27 5.84
N ILE A 28 0.07 -1.46 5.84
CA ILE A 28 -0.71 -1.16 7.03
C ILE A 28 -2.17 -1.52 6.77
N THR A 29 -2.73 -2.40 7.60
CA THR A 29 -4.18 -2.63 7.66
C THR A 29 -4.81 -1.59 8.57
N LEU A 30 -5.73 -0.79 8.03
CA LEU A 30 -6.46 0.23 8.77
C LEU A 30 -7.94 -0.13 8.87
N ARG A 31 -8.41 -0.44 10.09
CA ARG A 31 -9.83 -0.62 10.40
C ARG A 31 -10.42 0.69 10.92
N CYS A 32 -11.40 1.24 10.22
CA CYS A 32 -12.07 2.47 10.62
C CYS A 32 -13.41 2.65 9.89
N ASP A 33 -14.20 3.61 10.36
CA ASP A 33 -15.37 4.09 9.61
C ASP A 33 -14.90 4.86 8.37
N LEU A 34 -15.10 4.27 7.18
CA LEU A 34 -14.68 4.85 5.90
C LEU A 34 -15.48 6.09 5.50
N THR A 35 -16.60 6.36 6.19
CA THR A 35 -17.42 7.56 5.97
C THR A 35 -16.97 8.76 6.81
N ALA A 36 -16.05 8.54 7.77
CA ALA A 36 -15.58 9.59 8.66
C ALA A 36 -14.81 10.68 7.88
N PRO A 37 -15.21 11.97 7.95
CA PRO A 37 -14.54 13.05 7.22
C PRO A 37 -13.04 13.16 7.53
N ILE A 38 -12.67 12.90 8.78
CA ILE A 38 -11.27 12.95 9.25
C ILE A 38 -10.37 11.95 8.52
N LEU A 39 -10.90 10.78 8.12
CA LEU A 39 -10.13 9.79 7.36
C LEU A 39 -9.72 10.37 6.01
N LYS A 40 -10.69 10.94 5.29
CA LYS A 40 -10.47 11.55 3.98
C LYS A 40 -9.47 12.70 4.05
N GLU A 41 -9.59 13.57 5.05
CA GLU A 41 -8.64 14.67 5.27
C GLU A 41 -7.23 14.13 5.55
N THR A 42 -7.12 13.10 6.40
CA THR A 42 -5.84 12.48 6.76
C THR A 42 -5.18 11.84 5.55
N LEU A 43 -5.88 11.00 4.79
CA LEU A 43 -5.32 10.33 3.59
C LEU A 43 -4.83 11.34 2.55
N ARG A 44 -5.56 12.45 2.38
CA ARG A 44 -5.14 13.51 1.46
C ARG A 44 -3.91 14.27 1.97
N ALA A 45 -3.84 14.53 3.26
CA ALA A 45 -2.72 15.23 3.87
C ALA A 45 -1.43 14.40 3.89
N THR A 46 -1.53 13.09 4.15
CA THR A 46 -0.37 12.20 4.33
C THR A 46 0.05 11.50 3.04
N LEU A 47 -0.91 10.98 2.27
CA LEU A 47 -0.66 10.15 1.09
C LEU A 47 -0.99 10.87 -0.22
N GLY A 48 -1.69 12.01 -0.17
CA GLY A 48 -2.20 12.68 -1.36
C GLY A 48 -3.28 11.88 -2.11
N LEU A 49 -3.93 10.94 -1.43
CA LEU A 49 -4.94 10.02 -1.96
C LEU A 49 -6.29 10.20 -1.24
N ASP A 50 -7.39 9.81 -1.89
CA ASP A 50 -8.73 9.80 -1.27
C ASP A 50 -9.06 8.41 -0.70
N VAL A 51 -10.24 8.28 -0.08
CA VAL A 51 -10.80 6.96 0.24
C VAL A 51 -11.23 6.29 -1.08
N PRO A 52 -10.72 5.08 -1.40
CA PRO A 52 -11.11 4.36 -2.61
C PRO A 52 -12.58 3.95 -2.57
N GLY A 53 -13.20 3.86 -3.75
CA GLY A 53 -14.49 3.20 -3.88
C GLY A 53 -14.40 1.69 -3.59
N MET A 54 -15.55 1.04 -3.41
CA MET A 54 -15.62 -0.40 -3.17
C MET A 54 -14.90 -1.19 -4.27
N ARG A 55 -13.96 -2.07 -3.87
CA ARG A 55 -13.10 -2.88 -4.74
C ARG A 55 -12.18 -2.05 -5.66
N ALA A 56 -11.83 -0.83 -5.28
CA ALA A 56 -10.88 0.01 -5.99
C ALA A 56 -9.55 0.14 -5.24
N VAL A 57 -8.52 0.50 -6.00
CA VAL A 57 -7.22 0.92 -5.48
C VAL A 57 -6.91 2.29 -6.07
N LEU A 58 -6.51 3.24 -5.23
CA LEU A 58 -5.95 4.51 -5.66
C LEU A 58 -4.45 4.48 -5.40
N ALA A 59 -3.64 4.86 -6.39
CA ALA A 59 -2.19 4.88 -6.28
C ALA A 59 -1.64 6.23 -6.75
N LYS A 60 -0.61 6.71 -6.06
CA LYS A 60 0.13 7.93 -6.39
C LYS A 60 1.54 7.81 -5.85
N ASP A 61 2.52 8.06 -6.71
CA ASP A 61 3.94 7.94 -6.36
C ASP A 61 4.24 6.57 -5.73
N ASN A 62 4.80 6.52 -4.52
CA ASN A 62 5.11 5.29 -3.79
C ASN A 62 4.03 4.90 -2.77
N TYR A 63 2.82 5.45 -2.91
CA TYR A 63 1.70 5.20 -2.02
C TYR A 63 0.52 4.59 -2.76
N ALA A 64 -0.20 3.70 -2.08
CA ALA A 64 -1.51 3.25 -2.55
C ALA A 64 -2.47 2.99 -1.39
N VAL A 65 -3.77 3.14 -1.66
CA VAL A 65 -4.86 2.84 -0.73
C VAL A 65 -5.82 1.88 -1.43
N ALA A 66 -5.93 0.67 -0.92
CA ALA A 66 -6.82 -0.36 -1.44
C ALA A 66 -8.02 -0.56 -0.51
N TRP A 67 -9.21 -0.67 -1.11
CA TRP A 67 -10.43 -1.07 -0.39
C TRP A 67 -10.41 -2.57 -0.11
N MET A 68 -10.61 -2.97 1.15
CA MET A 68 -10.66 -4.39 1.54
C MET A 68 -12.06 -4.81 1.99
N SER A 69 -12.72 -3.99 2.81
CA SER A 69 -14.08 -4.21 3.33
C SER A 69 -14.79 -2.87 3.59
N PRO A 70 -16.09 -2.85 3.95
CA PRO A 70 -16.80 -1.62 4.30
C PRO A 70 -16.17 -0.80 5.44
N ASP A 71 -15.29 -1.40 6.25
CA ASP A 71 -14.61 -0.81 7.39
C ASP A 71 -13.09 -1.00 7.37
N GLU A 72 -12.49 -1.36 6.23
CA GLU A 72 -11.07 -1.71 6.13
C GLU A 72 -10.41 -1.20 4.85
N LEU A 73 -9.25 -0.56 5.04
CA LEU A 73 -8.31 -0.18 3.98
C LEU A 73 -6.98 -0.91 4.17
N PHE A 74 -6.31 -1.15 3.06
CA PHE A 74 -4.92 -1.59 3.03
C PHE A 74 -4.04 -0.50 2.41
N LEU A 75 -3.11 0.02 3.20
CA LEU A 75 -2.22 1.11 2.79
C LEU A 75 -0.87 0.52 2.38
N PHE A 76 -0.42 0.89 1.20
CA PHE A 76 0.93 0.66 0.71
C PHE A 76 1.73 1.94 0.90
N VAL A 77 2.85 1.87 1.61
CA VAL A 77 3.75 2.99 1.91
C VAL A 77 5.22 2.57 1.71
N PRO A 78 6.16 3.50 1.46
CA PRO A 78 7.58 3.15 1.45
C PRO A 78 7.99 2.39 2.72
N TYR A 79 8.77 1.33 2.60
CA TYR A 79 9.12 0.46 3.73
C TYR A 79 9.77 1.20 4.90
N GLU A 80 10.57 2.23 4.61
CA GLU A 80 11.21 3.07 5.63
C GLU A 80 10.23 3.99 6.38
N SER A 81 9.04 4.20 5.81
CA SER A 81 7.97 5.05 6.36
C SER A 81 6.79 4.25 6.92
N ALA A 82 6.92 2.92 6.94
CA ALA A 82 5.89 1.99 7.38
C ALA A 82 5.79 1.88 8.91
#